data_AF-A0A661QYS8-F1
#
_entry.id   AF-A0A661QYS8-F1
#
_cell.length_a   1.000
_cell.length_b   1.000
_cell.length_c   1.000
_cell.angle_alpha   90.00
_cell.angle_beta   90.00
_cell.angle_gamma   90.00
#
_symmetry.space_group_name_H-M   'P 1'
#
loop_
_entity.id
_entity.type
_entity.pdbx_description
1 polymer ?
#
loop_
_entity_poly.entity_id
_entity_poly.type
_entity_poly.pdbx_seq_one_letter_code
_entity_poly.pdbx_strand_id
1 'polypeptide(L)'
;MKNFLKTLFGSDASKEDNNHVSSFNEQHAQEEDVEFVDHGLQTVSLENIIGSVGKYSDFDSRFRPKKHVSGKRFMDIKRKLREGISLPPVQLYQIRDGYYVLDGNHRVAAAKELGWTEIKGKVIELLSSKNTLENLLYIERKKFYGRTGLTE
;
A
#
# COMPACT_ATOMS: atom_id res chain seq x y z
N MET A 1 2.64 7.39 30.56
CA MET A 1 2.41 8.31 29.42
C MET A 1 2.49 7.52 28.11
N LYS A 2 1.48 6.70 27.83
CA LYS A 2 1.28 5.89 26.61
C LYS A 2 -0.20 5.54 26.64
N ASN A 3 -0.99 6.09 25.71
CA ASN A 3 -2.39 5.75 25.36
C ASN A 3 -3.21 6.94 24.79
N PHE A 4 -2.59 8.01 24.29
CA PHE A 4 -3.34 9.13 23.68
C PHE A 4 -3.62 8.95 22.18
N LEU A 5 -3.00 7.97 21.52
CA LEU A 5 -3.13 7.74 20.07
C LEU A 5 -4.20 6.71 19.68
N LYS A 6 -4.83 6.02 20.63
CA LYS A 6 -5.80 4.95 20.33
C LYS A 6 -7.22 5.47 20.08
N THR A 7 -7.47 6.76 20.33
CA THR A 7 -8.81 7.36 20.30
C THR A 7 -9.06 8.22 19.06
N LEU A 8 -8.07 8.39 18.18
CA LEU A 8 -8.22 9.17 16.93
C LEU A 8 -8.55 8.31 15.71
N PHE A 9 -8.43 6.99 15.82
CA PHE A 9 -8.93 6.04 14.81
C PHE A 9 -10.17 5.39 15.39
N GLY A 10 -11.34 5.77 14.87
CA GLY A 10 -12.62 5.21 15.26
C GLY A 10 -12.57 3.68 15.26
N SER A 11 -12.71 3.09 16.44
CA SER A 11 -12.99 1.67 16.57
C SER A 11 -14.49 1.50 16.74
N ASP A 12 -15.19 1.26 15.64
CA ASP A 12 -16.36 0.38 15.61
C ASP A 12 -16.74 0.01 14.17
N ALA A 13 -16.19 -1.13 13.74
CA ALA A 13 -16.78 -2.00 12.74
C ALA A 13 -16.17 -3.41 12.95
N SER A 14 -17.04 -4.37 13.26
CA SER A 14 -16.83 -5.83 13.28
C SER A 14 -15.39 -6.37 13.30
N LYS A 15 -15.01 -6.98 14.42
CA LYS A 15 -13.93 -7.98 14.46
C LYS A 15 -14.34 -9.23 13.66
N GLU A 16 -14.35 -9.12 12.33
CA GLU A 16 -14.08 -10.28 11.49
C GLU A 16 -12.62 -10.66 11.66
N ASP A 17 -12.31 -11.97 11.55
CA ASP A 17 -10.96 -12.48 11.64
C ASP A 17 -10.18 -12.05 10.37
N ASN A 18 -9.78 -10.77 10.35
CA ASN A 18 -9.21 -10.04 9.22
C ASN A 18 -7.77 -10.46 8.97
N ASN A 19 -7.55 -11.76 8.71
CA ASN A 19 -6.26 -12.29 8.32
C ASN A 19 -6.01 -12.05 6.82
N HIS A 20 -6.12 -10.78 6.41
CA HIS A 20 -5.81 -10.33 5.05
C HIS A 20 -5.35 -8.88 5.02
N VAL A 21 -4.76 -8.48 3.89
CA VAL A 21 -4.36 -7.09 3.63
C VAL A 21 -5.58 -6.24 3.25
N SER A 22 -5.44 -4.92 3.26
CA SER A 22 -6.56 -4.02 2.91
C SER A 22 -6.97 -4.15 1.44
N SER A 23 -8.26 -4.03 1.16
CA SER A 23 -8.81 -3.96 -0.20
C SER A 23 -8.81 -2.52 -0.70
N PHE A 24 -8.23 -2.28 -1.88
CA PHE A 24 -8.32 -0.96 -2.52
C PHE A 24 -9.76 -0.60 -2.86
N ASN A 25 -10.54 -1.55 -3.39
CA ASN A 25 -11.88 -1.28 -3.88
C ASN A 25 -12.81 -0.85 -2.74
N GLU A 26 -12.66 -1.44 -1.56
CA GLU A 26 -13.41 -1.05 -0.36
C GLU A 26 -13.05 0.35 0.12
N GLN A 27 -11.77 0.73 0.05
CA GLN A 27 -11.32 2.07 0.42
C GLN A 27 -11.73 3.11 -0.62
N HIS A 28 -11.54 2.82 -1.90
CA HIS A 28 -11.96 3.68 -3.00
C HIS A 28 -13.48 3.94 -2.97
N ALA A 29 -14.30 2.96 -2.61
CA ALA A 29 -15.76 3.15 -2.47
C ALA A 29 -16.16 4.17 -1.37
N GLN A 30 -15.23 4.54 -0.48
CA GLN A 30 -15.44 5.54 0.56
C GLN A 30 -15.01 6.94 0.14
N GLU A 31 -14.39 7.12 -1.03
CA GLU A 31 -13.89 8.40 -1.52
C GLU A 31 -14.91 9.12 -2.41
N GLU A 32 -14.79 10.44 -2.53
CA GLU A 32 -15.72 11.32 -3.26
C GLU A 32 -14.94 12.19 -4.26
N ASP A 33 -15.53 12.42 -5.44
CA ASP A 33 -14.97 13.26 -6.52
C ASP A 33 -13.48 13.03 -6.75
N VAL A 34 -13.19 11.83 -7.24
CA VAL A 34 -11.85 11.27 -7.32
C VAL A 34 -11.11 11.69 -8.60
N GLU A 35 -9.87 12.14 -8.45
CA GLU A 35 -8.91 12.36 -9.52
C GLU A 35 -7.75 11.34 -9.45
N PHE A 36 -7.30 10.85 -10.60
CA PHE A 36 -6.13 9.97 -10.70
C PHE A 36 -4.91 10.76 -11.20
N VAL A 37 -3.83 10.75 -10.42
CA VAL A 37 -2.58 11.45 -10.72
C VAL A 37 -1.45 10.45 -10.90
N ASP A 38 -0.81 10.43 -12.07
CA ASP A 38 0.35 9.57 -12.33
C ASP A 38 1.63 10.22 -11.80
N HIS A 39 2.28 9.58 -10.83
CA HIS A 39 3.55 10.00 -10.25
C HIS A 39 4.76 9.31 -10.88
N GLY A 40 4.54 8.42 -11.85
CA GLY A 40 5.59 7.69 -12.52
C GLY A 40 6.32 6.70 -11.60
N LEU A 41 7.61 6.53 -11.84
CA LEU A 41 8.46 5.58 -11.11
C LEU A 41 8.97 6.20 -9.80
N GLN A 42 8.68 5.55 -8.68
CA GLN A 42 9.11 5.95 -7.34
C GLN A 42 9.74 4.79 -6.57
N THR A 43 10.53 5.14 -5.55
CA THR A 43 10.95 4.20 -4.49
C THR A 43 9.95 4.33 -3.35
N VAL A 44 9.29 3.22 -2.99
CA VAL A 44 8.19 3.21 -2.02
C VAL A 44 8.56 2.36 -0.82
N SER A 45 8.31 2.87 0.39
CA SER A 45 8.46 2.08 1.62
C SER A 45 7.51 0.88 1.60
N LEU A 46 8.05 -0.32 1.81
CA LEU A 46 7.26 -1.54 1.88
C LEU A 46 6.28 -1.52 3.04
N GLU A 47 6.52 -0.75 4.10
CA GLU A 47 5.60 -0.62 5.24
C GLU A 47 4.29 0.08 4.84
N ASN A 48 4.35 1.02 3.90
CA ASN A 48 3.21 1.76 3.40
C ASN A 48 2.40 0.95 2.36
N ILE A 49 2.94 -0.18 1.89
CA ILE A 49 2.17 -1.13 1.05
C ILE A 49 1.30 -2.01 1.94
N ILE A 50 0.05 -1.59 2.10
CA ILE A 50 -0.92 -2.13 3.06
C ILE A 50 -2.00 -3.01 2.42
N GLY A 51 -2.09 -3.02 1.08
CA GLY A 51 -3.24 -3.63 0.42
C GLY A 51 -3.02 -4.09 -1.01
N SER A 52 -4.10 -4.60 -1.60
CA SER A 52 -4.14 -5.08 -2.98
C SER A 52 -5.42 -4.63 -3.67
N VAL A 53 -5.35 -4.44 -4.99
CA VAL A 53 -6.53 -4.06 -5.78
C VAL A 53 -7.47 -5.23 -6.02
N GLY A 54 -6.94 -6.44 -6.14
CA GLY A 54 -7.78 -7.62 -6.45
C GLY A 54 -7.40 -8.90 -5.70
N LYS A 55 -6.26 -8.94 -5.01
CA LYS A 55 -5.75 -10.15 -4.37
C LYS A 55 -5.63 -10.01 -2.85
N TYR A 56 -6.40 -9.12 -2.24
CA TYR A 56 -6.23 -8.80 -0.82
C TYR A 56 -6.42 -10.04 0.06
N SER A 57 -7.39 -10.90 -0.27
CA SER A 57 -7.71 -12.13 0.45
C SER A 57 -6.67 -13.26 0.28
N ASP A 58 -5.80 -13.19 -0.73
CA ASP A 58 -4.73 -14.16 -1.01
C ASP A 58 -3.54 -14.04 -0.04
N PHE A 59 -3.44 -12.91 0.66
CA PHE A 59 -2.37 -12.61 1.61
C PHE A 59 -2.94 -12.48 3.01
N ASP A 60 -2.08 -12.64 4.02
CA ASP A 60 -2.41 -12.35 5.41
C ASP A 60 -2.17 -10.88 5.77
N SER A 61 -2.49 -10.46 7.00
CA SER A 61 -2.33 -9.05 7.43
C SER A 61 -0.89 -8.52 7.40
N ARG A 62 0.11 -9.39 7.20
CA ARG A 62 1.53 -9.04 7.02
C ARG A 62 1.97 -9.11 5.56
N PHE A 63 1.03 -9.23 4.62
CA PHE A 63 1.29 -9.41 3.19
C PHE A 63 2.02 -10.73 2.87
N ARG A 64 1.92 -11.76 3.73
CA ARG A 64 2.49 -13.09 3.43
C ARG A 64 1.49 -13.90 2.62
N PRO A 65 1.92 -14.59 1.56
CA PRO A 65 1.01 -15.37 0.73
C PRO A 65 0.44 -16.53 1.53
N LYS A 66 -0.87 -16.74 1.43
CA LYS A 66 -1.53 -17.92 1.99
C LYS A 66 -1.13 -19.18 1.21
N LYS A 67 -1.41 -20.35 1.79
CA LYS A 67 -0.96 -21.66 1.26
C LYS A 67 -1.32 -21.89 -0.21
N HIS A 68 -2.49 -21.42 -0.66
CA HIS A 68 -2.94 -21.58 -2.04
C HIS A 68 -2.18 -20.68 -3.05
N VAL A 69 -1.53 -19.63 -2.56
CA VAL A 69 -0.80 -18.62 -3.36
C VAL A 69 0.72 -18.84 -3.30
N SER A 70 1.22 -19.49 -2.24
CA SER A 70 2.65 -19.78 -2.02
C SER A 70 3.25 -20.86 -2.94
N GLY A 71 2.76 -20.98 -4.18
CA GLY A 71 3.19 -21.98 -5.15
C GLY A 71 4.50 -21.64 -5.88
N LYS A 72 4.79 -22.39 -6.96
CA LYS A 72 6.02 -22.28 -7.76
C LYS A 72 6.37 -20.84 -8.17
N ARG A 73 5.38 -20.07 -8.62
CA ARG A 73 5.58 -18.68 -9.06
C ARG A 73 6.13 -17.78 -7.96
N PHE A 74 5.65 -17.93 -6.73
CA PHE A 74 6.14 -17.15 -5.59
C PHE A 74 7.59 -17.52 -5.28
N MET A 75 7.89 -18.82 -5.23
CA MET A 75 9.24 -19.34 -5.01
C MET A 75 10.24 -18.87 -6.09
N ASP A 76 9.83 -18.87 -7.35
CA ASP A 76 10.65 -18.38 -8.46
C ASP A 76 10.94 -16.87 -8.35
N ILE A 77 9.94 -16.05 -7.99
CA ILE A 77 10.12 -14.60 -7.78
C ILE A 77 11.07 -14.35 -6.60
N LYS A 78 10.85 -15.04 -5.48
CA LYS A 78 11.69 -14.93 -4.28
C LYS A 78 13.14 -15.33 -4.57
N ARG A 79 13.37 -16.40 -5.35
CA ARG A 79 14.71 -16.79 -5.80
C ARG A 79 15.34 -15.67 -6.64
N LYS A 80 14.64 -15.15 -7.65
CA LYS A 80 15.15 -14.07 -8.51
C LYS A 80 15.54 -12.82 -7.71
N LEU A 81 14.70 -12.39 -6.76
CA LEU A 81 15.02 -11.26 -5.89
C LEU A 81 16.27 -11.52 -5.03
N ARG A 82 16.41 -12.72 -4.47
CA ARG A 82 17.59 -13.10 -3.68
C ARG A 82 18.87 -13.11 -4.53
N GLU A 83 18.78 -13.53 -5.79
CA GLU A 83 19.88 -13.56 -6.75
C GLU A 83 20.21 -12.18 -7.34
N GLY A 84 19.50 -11.12 -6.94
CA GLY A 84 19.70 -9.77 -7.48
C GLY A 84 19.22 -9.61 -8.93
N ILE A 85 18.43 -10.55 -9.44
CA ILE A 85 17.87 -10.47 -10.79
C ILE A 85 16.85 -9.34 -10.82
N SER A 86 17.08 -8.36 -11.70
CA SER A 86 16.17 -7.24 -11.90
C SER A 86 14.80 -7.74 -12.34
N LEU A 87 13.76 -7.34 -11.61
CA LEU A 87 12.37 -7.56 -11.94
C LEU A 87 11.72 -6.22 -12.31
N PRO A 88 10.62 -6.22 -13.09
CA PRO A 88 9.91 -4.98 -13.36
C PRO A 88 9.49 -4.28 -12.06
N PRO A 89 9.28 -2.95 -12.07
CA PRO A 89 8.64 -2.25 -10.96
C PRO A 89 7.25 -2.82 -10.66
N VAL A 90 6.80 -2.74 -9.41
CA VAL A 90 5.41 -3.03 -9.06
C VAL A 90 4.50 -1.91 -9.57
N GLN A 91 3.20 -2.15 -9.69
CA GLN A 91 2.22 -1.12 -10.03
C GLN A 91 1.34 -0.90 -8.81
N LEU A 92 1.23 0.35 -8.37
CA LEU A 92 0.58 0.73 -7.12
C LEU A 92 -0.48 1.78 -7.37
N TYR A 93 -1.62 1.62 -6.71
CA TYR A 93 -2.49 2.74 -6.39
C TYR A 93 -2.15 3.28 -5.01
N GLN A 94 -2.22 4.60 -4.85
CA GLN A 94 -2.05 5.27 -3.56
C GLN A 94 -3.36 5.95 -3.17
N ILE A 95 -3.81 5.75 -1.94
CA ILE A 95 -4.86 6.57 -1.31
C ILE A 95 -4.24 7.10 -0.01
N ARG A 96 -4.11 8.42 0.10
CA ARG A 96 -3.37 9.07 1.20
C ARG A 96 -1.98 8.41 1.38
N ASP A 97 -1.68 7.89 2.56
CA ASP A 97 -0.38 7.27 2.89
C ASP A 97 -0.33 5.76 2.57
N GLY A 98 -1.45 5.18 2.16
CA GLY A 98 -1.57 3.75 1.88
C GLY A 98 -1.36 3.42 0.42
N TYR A 99 -0.55 2.39 0.15
CA TYR A 99 -0.34 1.83 -1.18
C TYR A 99 -0.99 0.46 -1.34
N TYR A 100 -1.59 0.26 -2.51
CA TYR A 100 -2.34 -0.93 -2.89
C TYR A 100 -1.77 -1.51 -4.17
N VAL A 101 -1.43 -2.79 -4.14
CA VAL A 101 -0.78 -3.45 -5.26
C VAL A 101 -1.78 -3.77 -6.37
N LEU A 102 -1.67 -3.06 -7.49
CA LEU A 102 -2.37 -3.38 -8.74
C LEU A 102 -1.71 -4.56 -9.43
N ASP A 103 -0.37 -4.53 -9.56
CA ASP A 103 0.43 -5.62 -10.11
C ASP A 103 1.72 -5.83 -9.31
N GLY A 104 2.11 -7.10 -9.16
CA GLY A 104 3.33 -7.48 -8.44
C GLY A 104 3.14 -7.91 -6.99
N ASN A 105 1.95 -8.38 -6.59
CA ASN A 105 1.67 -8.85 -5.23
C ASN A 105 2.73 -9.85 -4.70
N HIS A 106 3.15 -10.83 -5.51
CA HIS A 106 4.22 -11.76 -5.13
C HIS A 106 5.60 -11.09 -4.98
N ARG A 107 5.90 -10.02 -5.73
CA ARG A 107 7.16 -9.27 -5.60
C ARG A 107 7.19 -8.51 -4.29
N VAL A 108 6.09 -7.84 -3.93
CA VAL A 108 5.94 -7.18 -2.62
C VAL A 108 6.07 -8.18 -1.48
N ALA A 109 5.33 -9.28 -1.55
CA ALA A 109 5.38 -10.34 -0.54
C ALA A 109 6.79 -10.92 -0.38
N ALA A 110 7.47 -11.20 -1.49
CA ALA A 110 8.83 -11.74 -1.46
C ALA A 110 9.85 -10.73 -0.95
N ALA A 111 9.73 -9.45 -1.31
CA ALA A 111 10.60 -8.38 -0.81
C ALA A 111 10.44 -8.20 0.71
N LYS A 112 9.20 -8.17 1.21
CA LYS A 112 8.90 -8.16 2.66
C LYS A 112 9.48 -9.39 3.37
N GLU A 113 9.33 -10.59 2.79
CA GLU A 113 9.88 -11.82 3.39
C GLU A 113 11.42 -11.84 3.39
N LEU A 114 12.07 -11.21 2.41
CA LEU A 114 13.52 -11.04 2.35
C LEU A 114 14.02 -9.89 3.24
N GLY A 115 13.14 -9.18 3.94
CA GLY A 115 13.51 -8.09 4.85
C GLY A 115 13.91 -6.78 4.17
N TRP A 116 13.51 -6.58 2.91
CA TRP A 116 13.72 -5.29 2.25
C TRP A 116 12.82 -4.22 2.88
N THR A 117 13.29 -2.97 2.86
CA THR A 117 12.55 -1.81 3.39
C THR A 117 11.81 -1.05 2.30
N GLU A 118 12.29 -1.11 1.06
CA GLU A 118 11.77 -0.34 -0.06
C GLU A 118 11.65 -1.17 -1.34
N ILE A 119 10.83 -0.70 -2.28
CA ILE A 119 10.66 -1.32 -3.60
C ILE A 119 10.37 -0.26 -4.67
N LYS A 120 10.84 -0.49 -5.90
CA LYS A 120 10.48 0.36 -7.04
C LYS A 120 9.05 0.10 -7.49
N GLY A 121 8.24 1.14 -7.58
CA GLY A 121 6.85 1.09 -8.02
C GLY A 121 6.49 2.19 -9.02
N LYS A 122 5.63 1.88 -9.99
CA LYS A 122 4.89 2.89 -10.74
C LYS A 122 3.65 3.26 -9.93
N VAL A 123 3.50 4.53 -9.58
CA VAL A 123 2.48 4.99 -8.63
C VAL A 123 1.45 5.85 -9.34
N ILE A 124 0.18 5.46 -9.21
CA ILE A 124 -0.96 6.28 -9.56
C ILE A 124 -1.68 6.61 -8.25
N GLU A 125 -1.74 7.88 -7.91
CA GLU A 125 -2.44 8.36 -6.71
C GLU A 125 -3.90 8.66 -7.03
N LEU A 126 -4.73 8.32 -6.07
CA LEU A 126 -6.14 8.63 -6.03
C LEU A 126 -6.35 9.80 -5.06
N LEU A 127 -6.64 10.97 -5.61
CA LEU A 127 -6.96 12.17 -4.84
C LEU A 127 -8.46 12.26 -4.64
N SER A 128 -8.88 12.32 -3.39
CA SER A 128 -10.27 12.47 -2.98
C SER A 128 -10.57 13.93 -2.65
N SER A 129 -11.73 14.43 -3.04
CA SER A 129 -12.21 15.75 -2.62
C SER A 129 -13.06 15.70 -1.35
N LYS A 130 -13.20 14.50 -0.76
CA LYS A 130 -14.00 14.28 0.45
C LYS A 130 -13.56 15.20 1.58
N ASN A 131 -14.52 15.91 2.18
CA ASN A 131 -14.25 16.91 3.22
C ASN A 131 -14.10 16.27 4.61
N THR A 132 -13.04 15.48 4.81
CA THR A 132 -12.66 14.91 6.12
C THR A 132 -11.39 15.56 6.63
N LEU A 133 -11.22 15.62 7.95
CA LEU A 133 -10.00 16.16 8.57
C LEU A 133 -8.74 15.44 8.05
N GLU A 134 -8.80 14.10 7.94
CA GLU A 134 -7.69 13.29 7.44
C GLU A 134 -7.30 13.68 6.00
N ASN A 135 -8.28 13.82 5.11
CA ASN A 135 -8.02 14.18 3.72
C ASN A 135 -7.53 15.63 3.58
N LEU A 136 -8.09 16.57 4.36
CA LEU A 136 -7.62 17.95 4.39
C LEU A 136 -6.16 18.05 4.86
N LEU A 137 -5.80 17.31 5.91
CA LEU A 137 -4.42 17.25 6.41
C LEU A 137 -3.48 16.64 5.38
N TYR A 138 -3.89 15.57 4.71
CA TYR A 138 -3.13 14.95 3.64
C TYR A 138 -2.84 15.94 2.49
N ILE A 139 -3.89 16.62 2.00
CA ILE A 139 -3.78 17.61 0.93
C ILE A 139 -2.87 18.78 1.34
N GLU A 140 -3.03 19.32 2.55
CA GLU A 140 -2.20 20.45 3.00
C GLU A 140 -0.74 20.04 3.21
N ARG A 141 -0.49 18.85 3.78
CA ARG A 141 0.86 18.31 3.94
C ARG A 141 1.57 18.17 2.60
N LYS A 142 0.88 17.61 1.59
CA LYS A 142 1.40 17.51 0.22
C LYS A 142 1.69 18.87 -0.41
N LYS A 143 0.77 19.84 -0.25
CA LYS A 143 0.99 21.23 -0.72
C LYS A 143 2.19 21.86 -0.04
N PHE A 144 2.37 21.65 1.26
CA PHE A 144 3.50 22.17 2.02
C PHE A 144 4.84 21.62 1.49
N TYR A 145 4.97 20.30 1.34
CA TYR A 145 6.19 19.69 0.79
C TYR A 145 6.45 20.15 -0.65
N GLY A 146 5.41 20.21 -1.49
CA GLY A 146 5.53 20.70 -2.86
C GLY A 146 6.00 22.15 -2.96
N ARG A 147 5.57 23.02 -2.04
CA ARG A 147 5.99 24.44 -1.99
C ARG A 147 7.39 24.63 -1.43
N THR A 148 7.81 23.78 -0.50
CA THR A 148 9.08 23.95 0.24
C THR A 148 10.24 23.16 -0.37
N GLY A 149 9.95 22.12 -1.16
CA GLY A 149 10.97 21.21 -1.68
C GLY A 149 11.58 20.28 -0.62
N LEU A 150 10.99 20.25 0.58
CA LEU A 150 11.39 19.30 1.63
C LEU A 150 10.95 17.88 1.24
N THR A 151 11.71 16.90 1.73
CA THR A 151 11.34 15.48 1.61
C THR A 151 10.50 15.07 2.82
N GLU A 152 9.49 14.24 2.55
CA GLU A 152 8.59 13.67 3.57
C GLU A 152 9.27 12.56 4.38
#